data_AF-A0A2S6R8Y9-F1
#
_entry.id   AF-A0A2S6R8Y9-F1
#
_cell.length_a   1.000
_cell.length_b   1.000
_cell.length_c   1.000
_cell.angle_alpha   90.00
_cell.angle_beta   90.00
_cell.angle_gamma   90.00
#
_symmetry.space_group_name_H-M   'P 1'
#
loop_
_entity.id
_entity.type
_entity.pdbx_description
1 polymer ?
#
loop_
_entity_poly.entity_id
_entity_poly.type
_entity_poly.pdbx_seq_one_letter_code
_entity_poly.pdbx_strand_id
1 'polypeptide(L)' 'KFALFHLIERLKVGKYDFIDTQFINNHLSQFGAIEITNNSFKRLLASSLRKNSNFYKYNPKGFISNKLFPLNNKII' A
#
# COMPACT_ATOMS: atom_id res chain seq x y z
N LYS A 1 8.74 6.18 -9.43
CA LYS A 1 8.10 4.93 -9.88
C LYS A 1 8.55 3.70 -9.06
N PHE A 2 9.82 3.27 -9.13
CA PHE A 2 10.31 2.10 -8.36
C PHE A 2 10.18 2.22 -6.84
N ALA A 3 10.44 3.40 -6.27
CA ALA A 3 10.26 3.64 -4.84
C ALA A 3 8.80 3.41 -4.37
N LEU A 4 7.80 3.80 -5.20
CA LEU A 4 6.39 3.59 -4.89
C LEU A 4 6.03 2.09 -4.92
N PHE A 5 6.57 1.33 -5.87
CA PHE A 5 6.39 -0.12 -5.91
C PHE A 5 6.93 -0.79 -4.65
N HIS A 6 8.18 -0.51 -4.26
CA HIS A 6 8.76 -1.06 -3.03
C HIS A 6 8.04 -0.61 -1.76
N LEU A 7 7.52 0.63 -1.73
CA LEU A 7 6.67 1.08 -0.64
C LEU A 7 5.38 0.26 -0.57
N ILE A 8 4.67 0.07 -1.69
CA ILE A 8 3.44 -0.72 -1.74
C ILE A 8 3.69 -2.16 -1.28
N GLU A 9 4.79 -2.78 -1.71
CA GLU A 9 5.18 -4.13 -1.27
C GLU A 9 5.36 -4.20 0.25
N ARG A 10 6.11 -3.24 0.81
CA ARG A 10 6.34 -3.13 2.26
C ARG A 10 5.03 -2.97 3.02
N LEU A 11 4.14 -2.12 2.52
CA LEU A 11 2.84 -1.85 3.14
C LEU A 11 1.92 -3.08 3.08
N LYS A 12 1.90 -3.83 1.97
CA LYS A 12 1.16 -5.09 1.84
C LYS A 12 1.64 -6.14 2.86
N VAL A 13 2.95 -6.36 2.97
CA VAL A 13 3.53 -7.28 3.98
C VAL A 13 3.24 -6.81 5.40
N GLY A 14 3.29 -5.49 5.61
CA GLY A 14 2.99 -4.82 6.87
C GLY A 14 1.51 -4.74 7.24
N LYS A 15 0.60 -5.29 6.42
CA LYS A 15 -0.86 -5.31 6.62
C LYS A 15 -1.55 -3.93 6.61
N TYR A 16 -0.99 -2.96 5.89
CA TYR A 16 -1.64 -1.67 5.66
C TYR A 16 -2.71 -1.78 4.56
N ASP A 17 -3.79 -1.02 4.70
CA ASP A 17 -4.95 -1.10 3.80
C ASP A 17 -4.86 -0.20 2.57
N PHE A 18 -4.34 1.02 2.73
CA PHE A 18 -4.28 2.03 1.66
C PHE A 18 -3.15 3.04 1.89
N ILE A 19 -2.82 3.79 0.82
CA ILE A 19 -1.94 4.96 0.87
C ILE A 19 -2.82 6.18 0.61
N ASP A 20 -2.69 7.19 1.45
CA ASP A 20 -3.28 8.51 1.20
C ASP A 20 -2.27 9.38 0.45
N THR A 21 -2.66 9.93 -0.69
CA THR A 21 -1.83 10.87 -1.46
C THR A 21 -2.27 12.32 -1.29
N GLN A 22 -3.29 12.59 -0.46
CA GLN A 22 -3.92 13.89 -0.18
C GLN A 22 -4.60 14.54 -1.40
N PHE A 23 -3.92 14.56 -2.54
CA PHE A 23 -4.41 15.06 -3.82
C PHE A 23 -4.14 14.03 -4.91
N ILE A 24 -5.09 13.86 -5.82
CA ILE A 24 -4.93 13.07 -7.04
C ILE A 24 -4.24 13.94 -8.11
N ASN A 25 -3.38 13.34 -8.93
CA ASN A 25 -2.85 13.97 -10.14
C ASN A 25 -2.71 12.93 -11.25
N ASN A 26 -2.51 13.37 -12.50
CA ASN A 26 -2.43 12.49 -13.67
C ASN A 26 -1.38 11.38 -13.52
N HIS A 27 -0.25 11.66 -12.87
CA HIS A 27 0.79 10.67 -12.63
C HIS A 27 0.33 9.60 -11.62
N LEU A 28 -0.33 9.98 -10.53
CA LEU A 28 -0.87 9.05 -9.53
C LEU A 28 -2.01 8.19 -10.07
N SER A 29 -2.89 8.77 -10.91
CA SER A 29 -3.97 8.02 -11.56
C SER A 29 -3.45 6.88 -12.44
N GLN A 30 -2.29 7.06 -13.10
CA GLN A 30 -1.63 5.98 -13.87
C GLN A 30 -1.16 4.80 -12.98
N PHE A 31 -1.03 5.01 -11.67
CA PHE A 31 -0.72 3.95 -10.69
C PHE A 31 -1.98 3.35 -10.05
N GLY A 32 -3.18 3.71 -10.52
CA GLY A 32 -4.44 3.21 -9.98
C GLY A 32 -4.91 3.93 -8.73
N ALA A 33 -4.36 5.11 -8.41
CA ALA A 33 -4.92 5.96 -7.36
C ALA A 33 -6.31 6.45 -7.79
N ILE A 34 -7.25 6.48 -6.85
CA ILE A 34 -8.62 6.93 -7.05
C ILE A 34 -8.96 8.03 -6.07
N GLU A 35 -9.81 8.96 -6.49
CA GLU A 35 -10.39 9.94 -5.58
C GLU A 35 -11.64 9.35 -4.91
N ILE A 36 -11.79 9.62 -3.61
CA ILE A 36 -12.95 9.23 -2.83
C ILE A 36 -13.45 10.42 -2.01
N THR A 37 -14.72 10.39 -1.63
CA THR A 37 -15.27 11.44 -0.76
C THR A 37 -14.63 11.40 0.63
N ASN A 38 -14.54 12.56 1.28
CA ASN A 38 -14.02 12.67 2.65
C ASN A 38 -14.76 11.74 3.64
N ASN A 39 -16.08 11.60 3.49
CA ASN A 39 -16.86 10.70 4.33
C ASN A 39 -16.47 9.23 4.12
N SER A 40 -16.26 8.80 2.88
CA SER A 40 -15.76 7.46 2.58
C SER A 40 -14.34 7.24 3.11
N PHE A 41 -13.47 8.24 2.98
CA PHE A 41 -12.11 8.20 3.52
C PHE A 41 -12.11 8.01 5.04
N LYS A 42 -12.89 8.81 5.78
CA LYS A 42 -12.99 8.70 7.24
C LYS A 42 -13.48 7.32 7.70
N ARG A 43 -14.45 6.73 6.98
CA ARG A 43 -14.92 5.37 7.28
C ARG A 43 -13.82 4.32 7.08
N LEU A 44 -13.10 4.42 5.96
CA LEU A 44 -11.99 3.52 5.66
C LEU A 44 -10.88 3.67 6.72
N LEU A 45 -10.45 4.89 7.00
CA LEU A 45 -9.43 5.20 8.02
C LEU A 45 -9.83 4.65 9.40
N ALA A 46 -11.05 4.90 9.86
CA ALA A 46 -11.53 4.39 11.14
C ALA A 46 -11.46 2.85 11.20
N SER A 47 -11.73 2.16 10.09
CA SER A 47 -11.61 0.71 10.01
C SER A 47 -10.16 0.22 10.04
N SER A 48 -9.26 0.93 9.36
CA SER A 48 -7.84 0.58 9.26
C SER A 48 -7.07 0.83 10.55
N LEU A 49 -7.42 1.86 11.31
CA LEU A 49 -6.81 2.16 12.62
C LEU A 49 -6.99 1.03 13.65
N ARG A 50 -7.98 0.15 13.46
CA ARG A 50 -8.21 -1.01 14.34
C ARG A 50 -7.37 -2.23 13.97
N LYS A 51 -6.61 -2.20 12.86
CA LYS A 51 -5.80 -3.32 12.42
C LYS A 51 -4.37 -3.23 12.96
N ASN A 52 -3.83 -4.38 13.37
CA ASN A 52 -2.42 -4.49 13.74
C ASN A 52 -1.55 -4.53 12.48
N SER A 53 -0.92 -3.39 12.20
CA SER A 53 -0.02 -3.19 11.06
C SER A 53 1.42 -2.96 11.55
N ASN A 54 2.41 -3.45 10.81
CA ASN A 54 3.82 -3.32 11.18
C ASN A 54 4.70 -3.07 9.95
N PHE A 55 5.15 -1.83 9.80
CA PHE A 55 6.03 -1.39 8.70
C PHE A 55 7.38 -2.13 8.66
N TYR A 56 7.89 -2.50 9.82
CA TYR A 56 9.20 -3.15 10.00
C TYR A 56 9.13 -4.68 9.88
N LYS A 57 7.94 -5.24 9.64
CA LYS A 57 7.79 -6.67 9.35
C LYS A 57 8.55 -7.09 8.08
N TYR A 58 8.73 -6.15 7.15
CA TYR A 58 9.50 -6.34 5.94
C TYR A 58 10.99 -6.07 6.22
N ASN A 59 11.86 -6.96 5.74
CA ASN A 59 13.31 -6.95 6.02
C ASN A 59 13.93 -5.53 5.87
N PRO A 60 14.73 -5.05 6.83
CA PRO A 60 15.34 -3.72 6.77
C PRO A 60 16.26 -3.53 5.56
N LYS A 61 16.82 -4.62 4.99
CA LYS A 61 17.67 -4.57 3.78
C LYS A 61 16.91 -4.33 2.47
N GLY A 62 15.58 -4.22 2.50
CA GLY A 62 14.78 -3.91 1.30
C GLY A 62 14.58 -5.08 0.34
N PHE A 63 15.05 -6.28 0.67
CA PHE A 63 14.84 -7.48 -0.14
C PHE A 63 13.68 -8.31 0.39
N ILE A 64 12.75 -8.66 -0.51
CA ILE A 64 11.71 -9.66 -0.23
C ILE A 64 12.36 -11.04 -0.33
N SER A 65 12.10 -11.92 0.63
CA SER A 65 12.44 -13.33 0.47
C SER A 65 11.72 -13.88 -0.75
N ASN A 66 12.36 -14.69 -1.60
CA ASN A 66 11.73 -15.33 -2.76
C ASN A 66 10.49 -16.18 -2.39
N LYS A 67 10.25 -16.46 -1.10
CA LYS A 67 9.02 -17.09 -0.60
C LYS A 67 7.81 -16.15 -0.55
N LEU A 68 8.05 -14.85 -0.49
CA LEU A 68 7.05 -13.77 -0.46
C LEU A 68 6.90 -13.07 -1.81
N PHE A 69 7.83 -13.31 -2.77
CA PHE A 69 7.80 -12.69 -4.09
C PHE A 69 7.93 -13.70 -5.25
N PRO A 70 7.14 -13.52 -6.32
CA PRO A 70 5.92 -12.72 -6.32
C PRO A 70 4.94 -13.36 -5.34
N LEU A 71 4.11 -12.55 -4.66
CA LEU A 71 2.89 -13.08 -4.03
C LEU A 71 2.26 -13.97 -5.10
N ASN A 72 2.10 -15.26 -4.78
CA ASN A 72 1.89 -16.31 -5.76
C ASN A 72 0.48 -16.18 -6.37
N ASN A 73 0.29 -15.16 -7.21
CA ASN A 73 -0.80 -14.89 -8.13
C ASN A 73 -0.45 -13.60 -8.90
N LYS A 74 -0.55 -13.70 -10.22
CA LYS A 74 -0.22 -12.69 -11.23
C LYS A 74 -0.59 -11.27 -10.79
N ILE A 75 0.41 -10.39 -10.79
CA ILE A 75 0.18 -8.94 -10.82
C ILE A 75 0.08 -8.56 -12.29
N ILE A 76 -1.12 -8.69 -12.85
CA ILE A 76 -1.61 -7.91 -14.00
C ILE A 76 -2.98 -7.39 -13.57
#